data_AF-A0A3D2N547-F1
#
_entry.id   AF-A0A3D2N547-F1
#
_cell.length_a   1.000
_cell.length_b   1.000
_cell.length_c   1.000
_cell.angle_alpha   90.00
_cell.angle_beta   90.00
_cell.angle_gamma   90.00
#
_symmetry.space_group_name_H-M   'P 1'
#
loop_
_entity.id
_entity.type
_entity.pdbx_description
1 polymer ?
#
loop_
_entity_poly.entity_id
_entity_poly.type
_entity_poly.pdbx_seq_one_letter_code
_entity_poly.pdbx_strand_id
1 'polypeptide(L)'
;MRSDIYELESLESDFTAIPAEAEKVAVYNGLDKKSALRLRLLAEELICMLPRLLIYGKGRFWIESRNNEFELHLQVTPNDASAFDTEKVLAVSTSGRNASAKGILGKIMAAFEQMVSSREKMLETDPYGVWSTGLCDYDERTIWSLKTYKNGFEDESMQKDHAEEWDELEKSVIANLADDVTVGVLNGKVDMVVRKKF
;
A
#
# COMPACT_ATOMS: atom_id res chain seq x y z
N MET A 1 -3.92 13.72 14.26
CA MET A 1 -5.28 13.16 14.40
C MET A 1 -5.25 11.75 13.84
N ARG A 2 -6.08 10.85 14.35
CA ARG A 2 -6.34 9.55 13.74
C ARG A 2 -7.84 9.43 13.46
N SER A 3 -8.19 8.96 12.27
CA SER A 3 -9.59 8.71 11.87
C SER A 3 -10.17 7.48 12.55
N ASP A 4 -11.44 7.22 12.30
CA ASP A 4 -12.04 5.92 12.63
C ASP A 4 -11.30 4.79 11.89
N ILE A 5 -11.22 3.62 12.54
CA ILE A 5 -10.63 2.41 11.96
C ILE A 5 -11.75 1.59 11.35
N TYR A 6 -11.66 1.36 10.05
CA TYR A 6 -12.58 0.53 9.30
C TYR A 6 -12.01 -0.88 9.23
N GLU A 7 -12.70 -1.82 9.88
CA GLU A 7 -12.45 -3.25 9.70
C GLU A 7 -13.11 -3.68 8.39
N LEU A 8 -12.34 -4.32 7.51
CA LEU A 8 -12.73 -4.62 6.14
C LEU A 8 -12.75 -6.13 5.93
N GLU A 9 -13.89 -6.64 5.50
CA GLU A 9 -14.01 -7.99 4.94
C GLU A 9 -14.13 -7.87 3.41
N SER A 10 -14.24 -9.00 2.70
CA SER A 10 -14.32 -9.00 1.23
C SER A 10 -15.66 -8.49 0.67
N LEU A 11 -16.45 -7.74 1.45
CA LEU A 11 -17.79 -7.28 1.07
C LEU A 11 -17.75 -5.84 0.54
N GLU A 12 -18.43 -5.58 -0.57
CA GLU A 12 -18.46 -4.25 -1.20
C GLU A 12 -19.02 -3.14 -0.29
N SER A 13 -19.89 -3.49 0.67
CA SER A 13 -20.44 -2.56 1.64
C SER A 13 -19.37 -1.88 2.50
N ASP A 14 -18.27 -2.58 2.76
CA ASP A 14 -17.26 -2.18 3.74
C ASP A 14 -16.42 -1.01 3.22
N PHE A 15 -16.37 -0.81 1.91
CA PHE A 15 -15.56 0.22 1.28
C PHE A 15 -16.29 1.55 1.07
N THR A 16 -17.62 1.54 1.09
CA THR A 16 -18.45 2.70 0.71
C THR A 16 -18.24 3.93 1.60
N ALA A 17 -17.83 3.73 2.85
CA ALA A 17 -17.60 4.79 3.82
C ALA A 17 -16.22 5.45 3.71
N ILE A 18 -15.23 4.78 3.10
CA ILE A 18 -13.83 5.23 3.07
C ILE A 18 -13.65 6.59 2.36
N PRO A 19 -14.26 6.88 1.19
CA PRO A 19 -14.10 8.17 0.53
C PRO A 19 -14.67 9.32 1.34
N ALA A 20 -15.81 9.08 2.02
CA ALA A 20 -16.42 10.05 2.90
C ALA A 20 -15.55 10.31 4.14
N GLU A 21 -14.87 9.29 4.66
CA GLU A 21 -13.93 9.46 5.76
C GLU A 21 -12.73 10.31 5.36
N ALA A 22 -12.14 10.07 4.19
CA ALA A 22 -11.05 10.90 3.67
C ALA A 22 -11.46 12.38 3.55
N GLU A 23 -12.70 12.63 3.13
CA GLU A 23 -13.25 13.99 3.07
C GLU A 23 -13.44 14.62 4.46
N LYS A 24 -13.95 13.87 5.44
CA LYS A 24 -14.04 14.36 6.83
C LYS A 24 -12.67 14.71 7.40
N VAL A 25 -11.67 13.86 7.19
CA VAL A 25 -10.30 14.09 7.64
C VAL A 25 -9.70 15.33 6.97
N ALA A 26 -9.93 15.51 5.67
CA ALA A 26 -9.49 16.70 4.96
C ALA A 26 -10.10 17.99 5.53
N VAL A 27 -11.42 17.99 5.77
CA VAL A 27 -12.14 19.14 6.35
C VAL A 27 -11.65 19.43 7.76
N TYR A 28 -11.47 18.40 8.59
CA TYR A 28 -10.98 18.55 9.97
C TYR A 28 -9.60 19.21 10.01
N ASN A 29 -8.71 18.86 9.08
CA ASN A 29 -7.37 19.42 9.01
C ASN A 29 -7.30 20.75 8.22
N GLY A 30 -8.45 21.30 7.80
CA GLY A 30 -8.52 22.59 7.10
C GLY A 30 -7.91 22.58 5.69
N LEU A 31 -7.88 21.42 5.02
CA LEU A 31 -7.41 21.34 3.64
C LEU A 31 -8.31 22.14 2.70
N ASP A 32 -7.69 22.78 1.70
CA ASP A 32 -8.45 23.43 0.63
C ASP A 32 -9.16 22.38 -0.24
N LYS A 33 -10.17 22.83 -1.01
CA LYS A 33 -11.00 21.93 -1.84
C LYS A 33 -10.15 21.03 -2.76
N LYS A 34 -9.06 21.55 -3.31
CA LYS A 34 -8.19 20.78 -4.21
C LYS A 34 -7.44 19.68 -3.46
N SER A 35 -6.87 19.99 -2.30
CA SER A 35 -6.16 19.01 -1.46
C SER A 35 -7.10 17.97 -0.87
N ALA A 36 -8.30 18.37 -0.46
CA ALA A 36 -9.35 17.45 -0.02
C ALA A 36 -9.74 16.43 -1.11
N LEU A 37 -9.93 16.89 -2.35
CA LEU A 37 -10.21 16.00 -3.49
C LEU A 37 -9.05 15.05 -3.78
N ARG A 38 -7.79 15.50 -3.66
CA ARG A 38 -6.62 14.64 -3.85
C ARG A 38 -6.51 13.56 -2.78
N LEU A 39 -6.77 13.90 -1.51
CA LEU A 39 -6.79 12.92 -0.43
C LEU A 39 -7.90 11.87 -0.64
N ARG A 40 -9.08 12.33 -1.07
CA ARG A 40 -10.19 11.44 -1.43
C ARG A 40 -9.86 10.53 -2.61
N LEU A 41 -9.25 11.04 -3.67
CA LEU A 41 -8.83 10.24 -4.83
C LEU A 41 -7.81 9.16 -4.45
N LEU A 42 -6.86 9.48 -3.57
CA LEU A 42 -5.92 8.48 -3.03
C LEU A 42 -6.68 7.38 -2.27
N ALA A 43 -7.67 7.73 -1.47
CA ALA A 43 -8.49 6.76 -0.75
C ALA A 43 -9.34 5.91 -1.72
N GLU A 44 -9.94 6.51 -2.75
CA GLU A 44 -10.71 5.81 -3.79
C GLU A 44 -9.85 4.83 -4.59
N GLU A 45 -8.62 5.23 -4.94
CA GLU A 45 -7.68 4.34 -5.63
C GLU A 45 -7.27 3.17 -4.73
N LEU A 46 -7.02 3.42 -3.43
CA LEU A 46 -6.76 2.36 -2.46
C LEU A 46 -7.92 1.38 -2.35
N ILE A 47 -9.17 1.87 -2.35
CA ILE A 47 -10.37 1.02 -2.32
C ILE A 47 -10.41 0.06 -3.50
N CYS A 48 -10.10 0.54 -4.71
CA CYS A 48 -10.06 -0.31 -5.90
C CYS A 48 -9.06 -1.47 -5.76
N MET A 49 -8.04 -1.33 -4.90
CA MET A 49 -7.05 -2.36 -4.62
C MET A 49 -7.49 -3.34 -3.50
N LEU A 50 -8.35 -2.90 -2.58
CA LEU A 50 -8.75 -3.66 -1.38
C LEU A 50 -9.32 -5.05 -1.69
N PRO A 51 -10.28 -5.25 -2.62
CA PRO A 51 -10.86 -6.57 -2.86
C PRO A 51 -9.82 -7.62 -3.26
N ARG A 52 -8.72 -7.21 -3.89
CA ARG A 52 -7.63 -8.12 -4.32
C ARG A 52 -6.72 -8.49 -3.15
N LEU A 53 -6.48 -7.55 -2.23
CA LEU A 53 -5.67 -7.78 -1.03
C LEU A 53 -6.43 -8.57 0.05
N LEU A 54 -7.75 -8.37 0.14
CA LEU A 54 -8.62 -9.03 1.12
C LEU A 54 -8.93 -10.49 0.78
N ILE A 55 -8.54 -10.97 -0.40
CA ILE A 55 -8.54 -12.42 -0.69
C ILE A 55 -7.65 -13.17 0.32
N TYR A 56 -6.65 -12.49 0.88
CA TYR A 56 -5.66 -13.08 1.77
C TYR A 56 -6.02 -13.00 3.26
N GLY A 57 -7.06 -12.27 3.65
CA GLY A 57 -7.44 -12.10 5.05
C GLY A 57 -8.38 -10.93 5.31
N LYS A 58 -8.36 -10.42 6.55
CA LYS A 58 -9.13 -9.24 6.96
C LYS A 58 -8.28 -7.98 6.88
N GLY A 59 -8.90 -6.89 6.47
CA GLY A 59 -8.24 -5.61 6.32
C GLY A 59 -8.58 -4.63 7.44
N ARG A 60 -7.70 -3.66 7.63
CA ARG A 60 -7.98 -2.46 8.42
C ARG A 60 -7.56 -1.24 7.62
N PHE A 61 -8.44 -0.25 7.55
CA PHE A 61 -8.16 1.03 6.93
C PHE A 61 -8.34 2.17 7.93
N TRP A 62 -7.39 3.10 7.96
CA TRP A 62 -7.52 4.35 8.71
C TRP A 62 -6.60 5.43 8.12
N ILE A 63 -6.85 6.68 8.49
CA ILE A 63 -6.04 7.83 8.07
C ILE A 63 -5.45 8.48 9.32
N GLU A 64 -4.15 8.70 9.30
CA GLU A 64 -3.45 9.52 10.30
C GLU A 64 -3.04 10.85 9.67
N SER A 65 -3.10 11.92 10.47
CA SER A 65 -2.62 13.23 10.06
C SER A 65 -1.74 13.87 11.12
N ARG A 66 -0.62 14.47 10.71
CA ARG A 66 0.28 15.24 11.55
C ARG A 66 0.91 16.36 10.73
N ASN A 67 0.72 17.62 11.13
CA ASN A 67 1.38 18.78 10.52
C ASN A 67 1.29 18.82 8.98
N ASN A 68 0.07 18.71 8.43
CA ASN A 68 -0.21 18.61 6.98
C ASN A 68 0.35 17.38 6.25
N GLU A 69 0.92 16.42 6.97
CA GLU A 69 1.27 15.11 6.45
C GLU A 69 0.15 14.14 6.79
N PHE A 70 -0.29 13.42 5.77
CA PHE A 70 -1.39 12.47 5.84
C PHE A 70 -0.85 11.10 5.46
N GLU A 71 -1.22 10.10 6.24
CA GLU A 71 -0.88 8.70 6.02
C GLU A 71 -2.18 7.92 5.90
N LEU A 72 -2.41 7.30 4.75
CA LEU A 72 -3.51 6.36 4.56
C LEU A 72 -2.94 4.97 4.80
N HIS A 73 -3.43 4.32 5.85
CA HIS A 73 -2.97 3.01 6.27
C HIS A 73 -3.94 1.96 5.78
N LEU A 74 -3.37 0.91 5.20
CA LEU A 74 -4.05 -0.31 4.87
C LEU A 74 -3.25 -1.48 5.45
N GLN A 75 -3.83 -2.16 6.43
CA GLN A 75 -3.27 -3.38 6.97
C GLN A 75 -4.09 -4.58 6.54
N VAL A 76 -3.45 -5.70 6.20
CA VAL A 76 -4.10 -6.99 5.94
C VAL A 76 -3.54 -8.04 6.88
N THR A 77 -4.42 -8.63 7.68
CA THR A 77 -4.11 -9.72 8.59
C THR A 77 -4.69 -11.02 8.03
N PRO A 78 -3.88 -12.07 7.82
CA PRO A 78 -4.37 -13.37 7.38
C PRO A 78 -5.36 -13.96 8.38
N ASN A 79 -6.36 -14.69 7.88
CA ASN A 79 -7.35 -15.36 8.72
C ASN A 79 -6.73 -16.46 9.60
N ASP A 80 -5.66 -17.12 9.14
CA ASP A 80 -4.94 -18.14 9.89
C ASP A 80 -3.48 -17.73 10.14
N ALA A 81 -3.09 -17.65 11.42
CA ALA A 81 -1.75 -17.23 11.83
C ALA A 81 -0.63 -18.17 11.34
N SER A 82 -0.93 -19.45 11.11
CA SER A 82 -0.01 -20.45 10.57
C SER A 82 -0.03 -20.62 9.05
N ALA A 83 -0.95 -19.95 8.36
CA ALA A 83 -1.12 -20.09 6.92
C ALA A 83 -1.48 -18.72 6.33
N PHE A 84 -0.46 -17.89 6.14
CA PHE A 84 -0.52 -17.08 4.94
C PHE A 84 -0.42 -18.13 3.83
N ASP A 85 -1.57 -18.47 3.26
CA ASP A 85 -1.68 -19.62 2.37
C ASP A 85 -0.97 -19.25 1.07
N THR A 86 0.34 -19.48 1.06
CA THR A 86 1.24 -19.19 -0.06
C THR A 86 0.74 -19.88 -1.31
N GLU A 87 0.10 -21.05 -1.18
CA GLU A 87 -0.56 -21.73 -2.28
C GLU A 87 -1.77 -20.95 -2.80
N LYS A 88 -2.61 -20.35 -1.94
CA LYS A 88 -3.68 -19.43 -2.41
C LYS A 88 -3.14 -18.18 -3.06
N VAL A 89 -2.07 -17.60 -2.52
CA VAL A 89 -1.39 -16.43 -3.09
C VAL A 89 -0.86 -16.77 -4.48
N LEU A 90 -0.06 -17.83 -4.57
CA LEU A 90 0.48 -18.34 -5.82
C LEU A 90 -0.63 -18.79 -6.77
N ALA A 91 -1.72 -19.41 -6.30
CA ALA A 91 -2.84 -19.81 -7.15
C ALA A 91 -3.59 -18.60 -7.73
N VAL A 92 -3.74 -17.52 -6.97
CA VAL A 92 -4.30 -16.26 -7.47
C VAL A 92 -3.37 -15.62 -8.51
N SER A 93 -2.05 -15.64 -8.29
CA SER A 93 -1.05 -15.20 -9.27
C SER A 93 -1.07 -16.05 -10.55
N THR A 94 -1.11 -17.38 -10.39
CA THR A 94 -1.05 -18.36 -11.50
C THR A 94 -2.37 -18.40 -12.28
N SER A 95 -3.50 -18.07 -11.64
CA SER A 95 -4.81 -17.95 -12.31
C SER A 95 -4.90 -16.78 -13.29
N GLY A 96 -3.88 -15.91 -13.33
CA GLY A 96 -3.85 -14.73 -14.19
C GLY A 96 -4.74 -13.58 -13.71
N ARG A 97 -5.45 -13.72 -12.57
CA ARG A 97 -6.19 -12.59 -11.97
C ARG A 97 -5.26 -11.43 -11.62
N ASN A 98 -4.05 -11.71 -11.14
CA ASN A 98 -3.01 -10.68 -10.94
C ASN A 98 -2.22 -10.32 -12.18
N ALA A 99 -2.15 -11.18 -13.21
CA ALA A 99 -1.62 -10.78 -14.52
C ALA A 99 -2.45 -9.67 -15.19
N SER A 100 -3.69 -9.43 -14.72
CA SER A 100 -4.54 -8.31 -15.16
C SER A 100 -4.25 -6.99 -14.43
N ALA A 101 -3.53 -7.03 -13.29
CA ALA A 101 -3.08 -5.85 -12.57
C ALA A 101 -1.87 -5.24 -13.28
N LYS A 102 -2.12 -4.47 -14.35
CA LYS A 102 -1.05 -3.73 -15.03
C LYS A 102 -0.63 -2.50 -14.20
N GLY A 103 0.61 -2.05 -14.42
CA GLY A 103 1.17 -0.87 -13.78
C GLY A 103 1.49 -1.01 -12.30
N ILE A 104 1.35 0.08 -11.55
CA ILE A 104 1.88 0.16 -10.18
C ILE A 104 1.21 -0.80 -9.19
N LEU A 105 -0.08 -1.09 -9.41
CA LEU A 105 -0.83 -2.04 -8.60
C LEU A 105 -0.27 -3.45 -8.77
N GLY A 106 0.13 -3.82 -9.99
CA GLY A 106 0.83 -5.09 -10.25
C GLY A 106 2.16 -5.19 -9.49
N LYS A 107 2.94 -4.11 -9.45
CA LYS A 107 4.21 -4.06 -8.72
C LYS A 107 4.02 -4.15 -7.20
N ILE A 108 3.03 -3.43 -6.67
CA ILE A 108 2.63 -3.50 -5.26
C ILE A 108 2.18 -4.92 -4.89
N MET A 109 1.38 -5.56 -5.74
CA MET A 109 0.94 -6.95 -5.55
C MET A 109 2.10 -7.93 -5.63
N ALA A 110 3.02 -7.76 -6.59
CA ALA A 110 4.21 -8.61 -6.69
C ALA A 110 5.11 -8.49 -5.45
N ALA A 111 5.32 -7.26 -4.95
CA ALA A 111 6.05 -7.02 -3.71
C ALA A 111 5.36 -7.70 -2.51
N PHE A 112 4.04 -7.55 -2.42
CA PHE A 112 3.21 -8.23 -1.42
C PHE A 112 3.40 -9.76 -1.47
N GLU A 113 3.23 -10.36 -2.64
CA GLU A 113 3.35 -11.81 -2.84
C GLU A 113 4.75 -12.33 -2.50
N GLN A 114 5.78 -11.59 -2.91
CA GLN A 114 7.17 -11.95 -2.64
C GLN A 114 7.49 -11.92 -1.14
N MET A 115 7.04 -10.87 -0.42
CA MET A 115 7.27 -10.73 1.02
C MET A 115 6.49 -11.78 1.84
N VAL A 116 5.29 -12.10 1.37
CA VAL A 116 4.47 -13.17 1.93
C VAL A 116 5.12 -14.54 1.73
N SER A 117 5.66 -14.80 0.54
CA SER A 117 6.27 -16.09 0.21
C SER A 117 7.59 -16.34 0.93
N SER A 118 8.23 -15.28 1.43
CA SER A 118 9.50 -15.34 2.17
C SER A 118 9.33 -15.53 3.69
N ARG A 119 8.10 -15.74 4.17
CA ARG A 119 7.71 -15.91 5.58
C ARG A 119 8.38 -17.08 6.32
N GLU A 120 8.99 -18.04 5.62
CA GLU A 120 9.78 -19.10 6.26
C GLU A 120 11.04 -18.60 7.01
N LYS A 121 11.43 -17.32 6.89
CA LYS A 121 12.70 -16.82 7.46
C LYS A 121 12.65 -15.63 8.44
N MET A 122 11.51 -15.02 8.71
CA MET A 122 11.50 -13.75 9.46
C MET A 122 10.52 -13.78 10.64
N LEU A 123 11.04 -14.18 11.80
CA LEU A 123 10.51 -13.87 13.11
C LEU A 123 11.53 -12.97 13.81
N GLU A 124 11.05 -11.86 14.39
CA GLU A 124 11.56 -11.18 15.61
C GLU A 124 11.82 -9.67 15.56
N THR A 125 11.89 -8.99 14.41
CA THR A 125 12.19 -7.54 14.43
C THR A 125 11.02 -6.70 13.93
N ASP A 126 10.60 -5.74 14.76
CA ASP A 126 9.59 -4.72 14.45
C ASP A 126 10.13 -3.70 13.42
N PRO A 127 9.68 -3.74 12.15
CA PRO A 127 10.08 -2.78 11.12
C PRO A 127 9.55 -1.37 11.41
N TYR A 128 8.58 -1.19 12.34
CA TYR A 128 8.05 0.12 12.72
C TYR A 128 8.80 0.77 13.90
N GLY A 129 9.28 -0.03 14.85
CA GLY A 129 10.15 0.42 15.95
C GLY A 129 11.48 1.01 15.47
N VAL A 130 11.96 0.59 14.31
CA VAL A 130 13.19 1.08 13.66
C VAL A 130 13.04 2.50 13.07
N TRP A 131 11.82 2.97 12.80
CA TRP A 131 11.59 4.35 12.33
C TRP A 131 11.87 5.38 13.43
N SER A 132 11.80 4.97 14.70
CA SER A 132 12.01 5.84 15.86
C SER A 132 13.49 6.01 16.25
N THR A 133 14.39 5.14 15.78
CA THR A 133 15.74 5.03 16.36
C THR A 133 16.89 5.17 15.36
N GLY A 134 16.64 5.28 14.06
CA GLY A 134 17.67 5.64 13.06
C GLY A 134 18.86 4.68 12.98
N LEU A 135 18.71 3.48 13.51
CA LEU A 135 19.76 2.46 13.63
C LEU A 135 19.12 1.12 13.29
N CYS A 136 19.31 0.64 12.06
CA CYS A 136 19.46 -0.77 11.71
C CYS A 136 19.73 -0.92 10.21
N ASP A 137 20.59 -1.87 9.89
CA ASP A 137 20.92 -2.36 8.55
C ASP A 137 19.64 -2.87 7.86
N TYR A 138 19.37 -2.41 6.64
CA TYR A 138 18.16 -2.72 5.88
C TYR A 138 18.18 -4.19 5.45
N ASP A 139 17.18 -5.00 5.82
CA ASP A 139 16.84 -6.15 4.97
C ASP A 139 15.89 -5.66 3.86
N GLU A 140 16.48 -5.31 2.72
CA GLU A 140 15.81 -4.87 1.48
C GLU A 140 14.70 -5.84 1.01
N ARG A 141 14.64 -7.06 1.55
CA ARG A 141 13.65 -8.09 1.18
C ARG A 141 12.28 -7.90 1.83
N THR A 142 12.17 -7.03 2.84
CA THR A 142 10.95 -6.94 3.68
C THR A 142 10.12 -5.68 3.41
N ILE A 143 10.68 -4.70 2.69
CA ILE A 143 10.05 -3.40 2.48
C ILE A 143 10.23 -2.98 1.02
N TRP A 144 9.14 -2.57 0.40
CA TRP A 144 9.13 -1.94 -0.92
C TRP A 144 8.60 -0.52 -0.77
N SER A 145 9.18 0.42 -1.52
CA SER A 145 8.66 1.78 -1.57
C SER A 145 8.57 2.32 -3.00
N LEU A 146 7.56 3.14 -3.25
CA LEU A 146 7.39 3.85 -4.51
C LEU A 146 8.57 4.78 -4.76
N LYS A 147 9.08 5.46 -3.72
CA LYS A 147 10.23 6.34 -3.85
C LYS A 147 11.48 5.57 -4.31
N THR A 148 11.81 4.44 -3.69
CA THR A 148 12.94 3.60 -4.12
C THR A 148 12.73 3.07 -5.54
N TYR A 149 11.50 2.67 -5.88
CA TYR A 149 11.18 2.21 -7.23
C TYR A 149 11.37 3.31 -8.29
N LYS A 150 10.90 4.53 -8.04
CA LYS A 150 11.12 5.69 -8.93
C LYS A 150 12.59 6.04 -9.09
N ASN A 151 13.37 5.96 -8.01
CA ASN A 151 14.80 6.26 -8.06
C ASN A 151 15.58 5.29 -8.96
N GLY A 152 15.08 4.07 -9.19
CA GLY A 152 15.67 3.12 -10.14
C GLY A 152 15.60 3.59 -11.61
N PHE A 153 14.81 4.61 -11.91
CA PHE A 153 14.66 5.21 -13.24
C PHE A 153 15.31 6.60 -13.35
N GLU A 154 16.21 6.99 -12.43
CA GLU A 154 16.90 8.29 -12.51
C GLU A 154 17.75 8.44 -13.78
N ASP A 155 18.28 7.33 -14.31
CA ASP A 155 19.02 7.32 -15.57
C ASP A 155 18.10 7.21 -16.79
N GLU A 156 18.25 8.12 -17.76
CA GLU A 156 17.47 8.13 -19.02
C GLU A 156 17.65 6.84 -19.85
N SER A 157 18.77 6.14 -19.70
CA SER A 157 18.99 4.82 -20.33
C SER A 157 18.09 3.75 -19.73
N MET A 158 17.92 3.75 -18.40
CA MET A 158 17.04 2.82 -17.68
C MET A 158 15.57 3.11 -17.99
N GLN A 159 15.21 4.38 -18.19
CA GLN A 159 13.86 4.75 -18.66
C GLN A 159 13.55 4.23 -20.06
N LYS A 160 14.53 4.23 -20.98
CA LYS A 160 14.34 3.67 -22.34
C LYS A 160 14.22 2.15 -22.33
N ASP A 161 15.05 1.48 -21.54
CA ASP A 161 15.03 0.02 -21.43
C ASP A 161 13.75 -0.48 -20.73
N HIS A 162 13.14 0.35 -19.88
CA HIS A 162 11.90 0.07 -19.15
C HIS A 162 10.77 1.05 -19.47
N ALA A 163 10.66 1.51 -20.72
CA ALA A 163 9.73 2.56 -21.13
C ALA A 163 8.25 2.24 -20.84
N GLU A 164 7.86 0.97 -20.94
CA GLU A 164 6.50 0.52 -20.61
C GLU A 164 6.19 0.64 -19.12
N GLU A 165 7.17 0.34 -18.25
CA GLU A 165 6.99 0.45 -16.79
C GLU A 165 6.89 1.93 -16.37
N TRP A 166 7.67 2.80 -17.03
CA TRP A 166 7.63 4.23 -16.80
C TRP A 166 6.30 4.87 -17.25
N ASP A 167 5.80 4.51 -18.43
CA ASP A 167 4.50 4.99 -18.95
C ASP A 167 3.33 4.59 -18.02
N GLU A 168 3.38 3.39 -17.45
CA GLU A 168 2.37 2.94 -16.49
C GLU A 168 2.47 3.66 -15.12
N LEU A 169 3.68 4.08 -14.71
CA LEU A 169 3.85 4.95 -13.55
C LEU A 169 3.21 6.32 -13.80
N GLU A 170 3.44 6.91 -14.98
CA GLU A 170 2.87 8.22 -15.34
C GLU A 170 1.35 8.21 -15.40
N LYS A 171 0.73 7.06 -15.71
CA LYS A 171 -0.74 6.93 -15.73
C LYS A 171 -1.37 6.70 -14.36
N SER A 172 -0.60 6.30 -13.35
CA SER A 172 -1.14 5.93 -12.04
C SER A 172 -1.50 7.14 -11.17
N VAL A 173 -2.72 7.16 -10.63
CA VAL A 173 -3.18 8.20 -9.69
C VAL A 173 -2.34 8.18 -8.42
N ILE A 174 -2.08 7.00 -7.85
CA ILE A 174 -1.22 6.85 -6.68
C ILE A 174 0.19 7.35 -6.97
N ALA A 175 0.77 7.01 -8.13
CA ALA A 175 2.11 7.44 -8.47
C ALA A 175 2.26 8.96 -8.59
N ASN A 176 1.23 9.62 -9.10
CA ASN A 176 1.24 11.07 -9.34
C ASN A 176 0.83 11.89 -8.12
N LEU A 177 -0.05 11.34 -7.27
CA LEU A 177 -0.58 12.08 -6.13
C LEU A 177 0.17 11.79 -4.83
N ALA A 178 0.58 10.55 -4.56
CA ALA A 178 1.31 10.23 -3.33
C ALA A 178 2.75 10.73 -3.40
N ASP A 179 3.27 11.19 -2.25
CA ASP A 179 4.69 11.53 -2.16
C ASP A 179 5.53 10.26 -1.97
N ASP A 180 4.98 9.26 -1.26
CA ASP A 180 5.55 7.93 -1.16
C ASP A 180 4.46 6.89 -0.87
N VAL A 181 4.73 5.65 -1.24
CA VAL A 181 3.93 4.47 -0.85
C VAL A 181 4.90 3.44 -0.32
N THR A 182 4.73 3.03 0.93
CA THR A 182 5.54 1.97 1.52
C THR A 182 4.67 0.73 1.72
N VAL A 183 5.20 -0.44 1.38
CA VAL A 183 4.59 -1.74 1.63
C VAL A 183 5.59 -2.58 2.40
N GLY A 184 5.17 -3.18 3.50
CA GLY A 184 6.01 -4.07 4.30
C GLY A 184 5.21 -5.17 4.97
N VAL A 185 5.91 -6.20 5.43
CA VAL A 185 5.30 -7.32 6.16
C VAL A 185 5.89 -7.41 7.56
N LEU A 186 5.03 -7.38 8.58
CA LEU A 186 5.39 -7.54 9.98
C LEU A 186 4.54 -8.62 10.65
N ASN A 187 5.18 -9.61 11.29
CA ASN A 187 4.49 -10.65 12.06
C ASN A 187 3.42 -11.40 11.24
N GLY A 188 3.64 -11.55 9.93
CA GLY A 188 2.68 -12.15 9.00
C GLY A 188 1.50 -11.27 8.63
N LYS A 189 1.48 -10.00 9.05
CA LYS A 189 0.55 -8.97 8.59
C LYS A 189 1.23 -8.13 7.53
N VAL A 190 0.48 -7.72 6.52
CA VAL A 190 0.98 -6.80 5.51
C VAL A 190 0.47 -5.43 5.85
N ASP A 191 1.35 -4.44 5.81
CA ASP A 191 1.05 -3.05 6.06
C ASP A 191 1.46 -2.22 4.84
N MET A 192 0.51 -1.45 4.34
CA MET A 192 0.70 -0.46 3.28
C MET A 192 0.41 0.92 3.86
N VAL A 193 1.30 1.88 3.58
CA VAL A 193 1.16 3.27 3.99
C VAL A 193 1.36 4.16 2.78
N VAL A 194 0.31 4.90 2.40
CA VAL A 194 0.38 5.93 1.37
C VAL A 194 0.55 7.28 2.06
N ARG A 195 1.65 7.98 1.78
CA ARG A 195 1.97 9.26 2.39
C ARG A 195 1.70 10.41 1.43
N LYS A 196 1.07 11.46 1.96
CA LYS A 196 0.84 12.72 1.25
C LYS A 196 0.97 13.94 2.15
N LYS A 197 1.82 14.87 1.76
CA LYS A 197 1.98 16.22 2.31
C LYS A 197 1.25 17.24 1.43
N PHE A 198 0.53 18.16 2.08
CA PHE A 198 -0.20 19.26 1.43
C PHE A 198 0.34 20.64 1.82
#